data_AF-A0A350PJ62-F1
#
_entry.id   AF-A0A350PJ62-F1
#
_cell.length_a   1.000
_cell.length_b   1.000
_cell.length_c   1.000
_cell.angle_alpha   90.00
_cell.angle_beta   90.00
_cell.angle_gamma   90.00
#
_symmetry.space_group_name_H-M   'P 1'
#
loop_
_entity.id
_entity.type
_entity.pdbx_description
1 polymer ?
#
loop_
_entity_poly.entity_id
_entity_poly.type
_entity_poly.pdbx_seq_one_letter_code
_entity_poly.pdbx_strand_id
1 'polypeptide(L)'
;FGKVVWDKDNGQALLQVANIPAVPTAKEYQLWFVINNQPFSAGVFAVNDPTRDNFFKINELNQSASQGAFAITLEPEGGSPQPTGDMYMVGAM
;
A
#
# COMPACT_ATOMS: atom_id res chain seq x y z
N PHE A 1 7.23 -1.35 10.33
CA PHE A 1 5.83 -1.81 10.46
C PHE A 1 4.94 -0.92 9.62
N GLY A 2 3.70 -1.31 9.37
CA GLY A 2 2.75 -0.46 8.67
C GLY A 2 1.36 -0.58 9.25
N LYS A 3 0.62 0.53 9.19
CA LYS A 3 -0.72 0.67 9.74
C LYS A 3 -1.58 1.39 8.72
N VAL A 4 -2.78 0.90 8.52
CA VAL A 4 -3.81 1.57 7.73
C VAL A 4 -4.84 2.14 8.69
N VAL A 5 -5.23 3.40 8.48
CA VAL A 5 -6.33 4.06 9.20
C VAL A 5 -7.41 4.40 8.19
N TRP A 6 -8.63 3.95 8.46
CA TRP A 6 -9.77 4.12 7.56
C TRP A 6 -10.70 5.25 8.00
N ASP A 7 -11.04 6.10 7.04
CA ASP A 7 -12.17 7.03 7.09
C ASP A 7 -13.31 6.42 6.25
N LYS A 8 -14.23 5.75 6.95
CA LYS A 8 -15.38 5.05 6.34
C LYS A 8 -16.38 6.02 5.74
N ASP A 9 -16.52 7.20 6.33
CA ASP A 9 -17.53 8.18 5.94
C ASP A 9 -17.18 8.82 4.60
N ASN A 10 -15.87 9.01 4.35
CA ASN A 10 -15.36 9.60 3.11
C ASN A 10 -14.76 8.59 2.13
N GLY A 11 -14.74 7.30 2.46
CA GLY A 11 -14.13 6.25 1.63
C GLY A 11 -12.64 6.49 1.39
N GLN A 12 -11.92 6.93 2.42
CA GLN A 12 -10.50 7.26 2.36
C GLN A 12 -9.70 6.43 3.36
N ALA A 13 -8.41 6.25 3.10
CA ALA A 13 -7.50 5.70 4.10
C ALA A 13 -6.16 6.41 4.11
N LEU A 14 -5.47 6.28 5.23
CA LEU A 14 -4.09 6.69 5.39
C LEU A 14 -3.25 5.47 5.73
N LEU A 15 -2.29 5.16 4.88
CA LEU A 15 -1.24 4.20 5.17
C LEU A 15 -0.09 4.95 5.86
N GLN A 16 0.33 4.50 7.03
CA GLN A 16 1.60 4.85 7.66
C GLN A 16 2.55 3.67 7.51
N VAL A 17 3.74 3.89 6.98
CA VAL A 17 4.83 2.89 6.92
C VAL A 17 6.12 3.45 7.49
N ALA A 18 6.82 2.60 8.22
CA ALA A 18 8.14 2.88 8.79
C ALA A 18 9.05 1.67 8.62
N ASN A 19 10.36 1.92 8.51
CA ASN A 19 11.41 0.91 8.33
C ASN A 19 11.25 0.06 7.06
N ILE A 20 10.76 0.67 5.98
CA ILE A 20 10.78 0.07 4.64
C ILE A 20 11.96 0.67 3.85
N PRO A 21 12.75 -0.11 3.09
CA PRO A 21 13.92 0.42 2.40
C PRO A 21 13.60 1.55 1.44
N ALA A 22 14.57 2.45 1.23
CA ALA A 22 14.46 3.43 0.16
C ALA A 22 14.30 2.74 -1.20
N VAL A 23 13.51 3.35 -2.07
CA VAL A 23 13.18 2.76 -3.36
C VAL A 23 14.37 2.87 -4.32
N PRO A 24 14.82 1.76 -4.95
CA PRO A 24 15.83 1.81 -6.01
C PRO A 24 15.35 2.61 -7.23
N THR A 25 16.26 3.12 -8.05
CA THR A 25 15.90 3.83 -9.29
C THR A 25 14.99 2.98 -10.19
N ALA A 26 13.97 3.61 -10.79
CA ALA A 26 12.98 2.98 -11.69
C ALA A 26 12.09 1.91 -11.05
N LYS A 27 11.89 1.97 -9.72
CA LYS A 27 10.92 1.16 -8.99
C LYS A 27 10.03 2.06 -8.15
N GLU A 28 8.91 1.51 -7.68
CA GLU A 28 8.00 2.12 -6.70
C GLU A 28 7.43 1.03 -5.80
N TYR A 29 7.01 1.39 -4.59
CA TYR A 29 6.15 0.50 -3.82
C TYR A 29 4.73 0.60 -4.34
N GLN A 30 4.02 -0.52 -4.38
CA GLN A 30 2.60 -0.55 -4.68
C GLN A 30 1.83 -1.12 -3.49
N LEU A 31 0.80 -0.39 -3.08
CA LEU A 31 -0.16 -0.84 -2.09
C LEU A 31 -1.27 -1.62 -2.79
N TRP A 32 -1.65 -2.74 -2.19
CA TRP A 32 -2.73 -3.60 -2.64
C TRP A 32 -3.76 -3.76 -1.54
N PHE A 33 -5.04 -3.71 -1.89
CA PHE A 33 -6.11 -4.28 -1.07
C PHE A 33 -6.38 -5.71 -1.52
N VAL A 34 -6.32 -6.63 -0.58
CA VAL A 34 -6.65 -8.03 -0.78
C VAL A 34 -8.05 -8.27 -0.23
N ILE A 35 -9.00 -8.44 -1.14
CA ILE A 35 -10.42 -8.69 -0.83
C ILE A 35 -10.78 -10.02 -1.47
N ASN A 36 -11.31 -10.96 -0.70
CA ASN A 36 -11.60 -12.33 -1.18
C ASN A 36 -10.40 -12.97 -1.91
N ASN A 37 -9.20 -12.83 -1.33
CA ASN A 37 -7.92 -13.30 -1.89
C ASN A 37 -7.51 -12.68 -3.25
N GLN A 38 -8.19 -11.63 -3.71
CA GLN A 38 -7.85 -10.93 -4.94
C GLN A 38 -7.21 -9.56 -4.64
N PRO A 39 -6.00 -9.28 -5.18
CA PRO A 39 -5.35 -7.98 -4.98
C PRO A 39 -5.90 -6.93 -5.95
N PHE A 40 -6.22 -5.77 -5.39
CA PHE A 40 -6.64 -4.56 -6.10
C PHE A 40 -5.62 -3.45 -5.84
N SER A 41 -5.13 -2.81 -6.89
CA SER A 41 -4.19 -1.70 -6.74
C SER A 41 -4.85 -0.56 -5.97
N ALA A 42 -4.20 -0.12 -4.89
CA ALA A 42 -4.63 0.98 -4.04
C ALA A 42 -3.78 2.24 -4.26
N GLY A 43 -2.77 2.17 -5.11
CA GLY A 43 -1.85 3.26 -5.43
C GLY A 43 -0.39 2.85 -5.34
N VAL A 44 0.45 3.68 -5.95
CA VAL A 44 1.91 3.56 -5.92
C VAL A 44 2.51 4.69 -5.10
N PHE A 45 3.67 4.43 -4.51
CA PHE A 45 4.39 5.43 -3.73
C PHE A 45 5.89 5.16 -3.68
N ALA A 46 6.65 6.23 -3.52
CA ALA A 46 8.08 6.18 -3.28
C ALA A 46 8.41 6.46 -1.80
N VAL A 47 9.42 5.76 -1.29
CA VAL A 47 10.02 6.04 0.02
C VAL A 47 11.44 6.55 -0.23
N ASN A 48 11.65 7.82 0.13
CA ASN A 48 12.94 8.49 -0.04
C ASN A 48 13.81 8.43 1.22
N ASP A 49 13.18 8.38 2.40
CA ASP A 49 13.86 8.28 3.68
C ASP A 49 13.28 7.12 4.50
N PRO A 50 14.03 6.01 4.66
CA PRO A 50 13.57 4.83 5.38
C PRO A 50 13.55 5.03 6.91
N THR A 51 14.16 6.12 7.42
CA THR A 51 14.27 6.41 8.86
C THR A 51 13.07 7.16 9.44
N ARG A 52 12.16 7.62 8.57
CA ARG A 52 10.99 8.41 8.95
C ARG A 52 9.69 7.64 8.74
N ASP A 53 8.66 8.07 9.44
CA ASP A 53 7.29 7.70 9.11
C ASP A 53 6.92 8.29 7.75
N ASN A 54 6.47 7.43 6.84
CA ASN A 54 5.97 7.79 5.52
C ASN A 54 4.45 7.59 5.50
N PHE A 55 3.73 8.58 4.97
CA PHE A 55 2.27 8.58 4.96
C PHE A 55 1.74 8.66 3.54
N PHE A 56 0.81 7.77 3.19
CA PHE A 56 0.23 7.68 1.87
C PHE A 56 -1.29 7.70 1.97
N LYS A 57 -1.90 8.71 1.34
CA LYS A 57 -3.35 8.86 1.29
C LYS A 57 -3.91 8.01 0.15
N ILE A 58 -4.92 7.22 0.47
CA ILE A 58 -5.65 6.40 -0.49
C ILE A 58 -7.04 7.01 -0.63
N ASN A 59 -7.40 7.32 -1.87
CA ASN A 59 -8.70 7.86 -2.22
C ASN A 59 -9.54 6.75 -2.85
N GLU A 60 -10.86 6.85 -2.71
CA GLU A 60 -11.84 5.98 -3.39
C GLU A 60 -11.80 4.49 -2.97
N LEU A 61 -11.99 4.26 -1.68
CA LEU A 61 -12.14 2.91 -1.14
C LEU A 61 -13.56 2.41 -1.30
N ASN A 62 -13.69 1.24 -1.93
CA ASN A 62 -14.92 0.46 -1.83
C ASN A 62 -15.12 0.05 -0.37
N GLN A 63 -16.31 0.30 0.20
CA GLN A 63 -16.64 0.00 1.61
C GLN A 63 -16.35 -1.46 2.02
N SER A 64 -16.39 -2.39 1.06
CA SER A 64 -16.05 -3.81 1.22
C SER A 64 -14.59 -4.07 1.60
N ALA A 65 -13.69 -3.11 1.40
CA ALA A 65 -12.29 -3.24 1.79
C ALA A 65 -12.09 -3.18 3.33
N SER A 66 -13.10 -2.82 4.12
CA SER A 66 -13.01 -2.78 5.59
C SER A 66 -12.85 -4.13 6.28
N GLN A 67 -12.93 -5.27 5.57
CA GLN A 67 -12.72 -6.61 6.12
C GLN A 67 -11.60 -7.40 5.40
N GLY A 68 -10.78 -6.72 4.61
CA GLY A 68 -9.70 -7.34 3.84
C GLY A 68 -8.33 -7.34 4.55
N ALA A 69 -7.30 -7.59 3.75
CA ALA A 69 -5.91 -7.36 4.13
C ALA A 69 -5.29 -6.34 3.17
N PHE A 70 -4.21 -5.68 3.58
CA PHE A 70 -3.38 -4.90 2.65
C PHE A 70 -2.03 -5.59 2.45
N ALA A 71 -1.43 -5.39 1.28
CA ALA A 71 -0.08 -5.84 0.99
C ALA A 71 0.73 -4.73 0.32
N ILE A 72 2.05 -4.73 0.52
CA ILE A 72 2.98 -3.79 -0.12
C ILE A 72 4.04 -4.60 -0.84
N THR A 73 4.21 -4.35 -2.13
CA THR A 73 5.26 -4.96 -2.96
C THR A 73 6.13 -3.89 -3.61
N LEU A 74 7.36 -4.26 -3.98
CA LEU A 74 8.25 -3.40 -4.75
C LEU A 74 8.12 -3.71 -6.25
N GLU A 75 7.50 -2.81 -6.98
CA GLU A 75 7.11 -2.97 -8.37
C GLU A 75 7.95 -2.06 -9.30
N PRO A 76 7.89 -2.25 -10.62
CA PRO A 76 8.39 -1.26 -11.58
C PRO A 76 7.75 0.12 -11.38
N GLU A 77 8.41 1.17 -11.85
CA GLU A 77 7.85 2.53 -11.87
C GLU A 77 6.47 2.56 -12.55
N GLY A 78 5.49 3.20 -11.91
CA GLY A 78 4.09 3.20 -12.35
C GLY A 78 3.27 2.00 -11.86
N GLY A 79 3.90 1.05 -11.16
CA GLY A 79 3.27 -0.14 -10.61
C GLY A 79 3.02 -1.24 -11.64
N SER A 80 2.25 -2.23 -11.21
CA SER A 80 1.90 -3.44 -11.95
C SER A 80 0.39 -3.68 -11.93
N PRO A 81 -0.16 -4.43 -12.92
CA PRO A 81 -1.56 -4.86 -12.91
C PRO A 81 -1.88 -5.89 -11.82
N GLN A 82 -0.87 -6.67 -11.40
CA GLN A 82 -0.91 -7.67 -10.33
C GLN A 82 0.44 -7.62 -9.59
N PRO A 83 0.53 -8.10 -8.33
CA PRO A 83 1.81 -8.17 -7.61
C PRO A 83 2.84 -8.99 -8.39
N THR A 84 4.00 -8.42 -8.69
CA THR A 84 5.10 -9.11 -9.41
C THR A 84 6.41 -9.12 -8.64
N GLY A 85 6.59 -8.17 -7.72
CA GLY A 85 7.83 -8.00 -6.98
C GLY A 85 7.84 -8.65 -5.60
N ASP A 86 8.92 -8.37 -4.88
CA ASP A 86 9.08 -8.82 -3.51
C ASP A 86 8.01 -8.20 -2.61
N MET A 87 7.43 -9.01 -1.73
CA MET A 87 6.48 -8.56 -0.73
C MET A 87 7.23 -8.06 0.50
N TYR A 88 6.99 -6.79 0.84
CA TYR A 88 7.61 -6.13 1.99
C TYR A 88 6.72 -6.12 3.22
N MET A 89 5.39 -6.15 3.00
CA MET A 89 4.45 -6.06 4.09
C MET A 89 3.12 -6.70 3.75
N VAL A 90 2.49 -7.26 4.77
CA VAL A 90 1.08 -7.62 4.77
C VAL A 90 0.49 -7.25 6.13
N GLY A 91 -0.77 -6.81 6.16
CA GLY A 91 -1.47 -6.52 7.40
C GLY A 91 -2.99 -6.62 7.23
N ALA A 92 -3.70 -6.77 8.33
CA ALA A 92 -5.15 -6.70 8.35
C ALA A 92 -5.62 -5.24 8.31
N MET A 93 -6.82 -5.01 7.76
CA MET A 93 -7.50 -3.72 7.77
C MET A 93 -8.53 -3.59 8.90
#